data_AF-A0A7C3PBJ5-F1
#
_entry.id   AF-A0A7C3PBJ5-F1
#
_cell.length_a   1.000
_cell.length_b   1.000
_cell.length_c   1.000
_cell.angle_alpha   90.00
_cell.angle_beta   90.00
_cell.angle_gamma   90.00
#
_symmetry.space_group_name_H-M   'P 1'
#
loop_
_entity.id
_entity.type
_entity.pdbx_description
1 polymer ?
#
loop_
_entity_poly.entity_id
_entity_poly.type
_entity_poly.pdbx_seq_one_letter_code
_entity_poly.pdbx_strand_id
1 'polypeptide(L)'
;MRLHAALCLSCLCALTGEGVARAEAQASADPRAAALAQRAEWVKQHAIEFGSCEAGHGFEDLEPLKNIIGDARIVALGEATHGTREFFQMKHRLVEFLASEMGFTIFSIEASTPESYAVNPYVLGEDNQSDPKALIAGMYFWTWNTEEVLAMVEWMRAFNRAEREAGSGRRIEFTGFDMQTPDVASAIVRAAVEEVDKDLAELVADAYDRIEKFDPHRQKAAAKGGFATVTGTFPVEAAAGRRIVFRGWIRTENVEGWAGLWWRADQPEGRNAAFDNMFDRGPRATTDWKQYELALDIPADTTNINFGMLHSGTGTAWFDGLEVEIDGRKFDGDGRFDFELDGQAVPPAGFAGHWAGYDLASVEESRSGARCLKLSFAGEEPQAEEITGADAARLAGEVLEAMERAKQRCEEALGAQRASWMIHNARIVHQCCQMFAGEKERDLSMATNVKWILDSAPAGTRIVLWAHNGHVQKTPPLGKRETGGGGSMGGWLDEWYGDDYVVIGFTAAEGTYTAIGKNGLGTHELKPPEKLSAEEIFKATGLPRFILDTRLGSKDNPASEWLTRSVKFRMIGALAQDWQFGPVNLGRLYDAVIYFEHTEASRPLK
;
A
#
# COMPACT_ATOMS: atom_id res chain seq x y z
N MET A 1 -86.01 1.35 -43.10
CA MET A 1 -87.25 2.10 -43.38
C MET A 1 -87.36 3.19 -42.32
N ARG A 2 -87.55 4.47 -42.70
CA ARG A 2 -87.49 5.68 -41.82
C ARG A 2 -86.04 5.97 -41.31
N LEU A 3 -85.51 7.20 -41.34
CA LEU A 3 -85.90 8.50 -40.71
C LEU A 3 -85.82 8.44 -39.17
N HIS A 4 -85.33 9.43 -38.41
CA HIS A 4 -84.67 10.73 -38.69
C HIS A 4 -83.99 11.23 -37.38
N ALA A 5 -83.19 12.31 -37.26
CA ALA A 5 -82.72 13.39 -38.15
C ALA A 5 -81.18 13.60 -37.90
N ALA A 6 -80.48 14.75 -37.87
CA ALA A 6 -80.75 16.20 -38.04
C ALA A 6 -79.45 16.95 -38.47
N LEU A 7 -79.49 18.29 -38.57
CA LEU A 7 -78.32 19.19 -38.77
C LEU A 7 -78.26 20.27 -37.67
N CYS A 8 -77.05 20.74 -37.34
CA CYS A 8 -76.74 22.18 -37.18
C CYS A 8 -75.22 22.42 -37.36
N LEU A 9 -74.84 23.61 -37.82
CA LEU A 9 -73.46 24.03 -38.10
C LEU A 9 -73.22 25.44 -37.51
N SER A 10 -71.94 25.87 -37.41
CA SER A 10 -71.43 27.14 -36.83
C SER A 10 -71.54 27.22 -35.30
N CYS A 11 -70.50 27.59 -34.53
CA CYS A 11 -69.64 28.78 -34.66
C CYS A 11 -68.17 28.53 -34.25
N LEU A 12 -67.26 29.41 -34.71
CA LEU A 12 -65.92 29.56 -34.14
C LEU A 12 -65.98 30.37 -32.83
N CYS A 13 -65.24 29.95 -31.81
CA CYS A 13 -64.72 30.84 -30.75
C CYS A 13 -63.42 30.27 -30.14
N ALA A 14 -62.61 31.16 -29.57
CA ALA A 14 -61.21 30.91 -29.22
C ALA A 14 -60.97 29.76 -28.23
N LEU A 15 -59.93 28.95 -28.51
CA LEU A 15 -59.16 28.27 -27.48
C LEU A 15 -58.26 29.30 -26.80
N THR A 16 -58.54 29.68 -25.55
CA THR A 16 -57.63 30.51 -24.74
C THR A 16 -56.50 29.65 -24.17
N GLY A 17 -55.26 30.16 -24.23
CA GLY A 17 -54.03 29.40 -23.97
C GLY A 17 -53.77 28.96 -22.52
N GLU A 18 -54.72 29.13 -21.61
CA GLU A 18 -54.55 28.87 -20.17
C GLU A 18 -54.68 27.39 -19.79
N GLY A 19 -55.33 26.58 -20.64
CA GLY A 19 -55.55 25.15 -20.38
C GLY A 19 -54.33 24.25 -20.61
N VAL A 20 -53.37 24.69 -21.46
CA VAL A 20 -52.18 23.88 -21.81
C VAL A 20 -50.98 24.26 -20.94
N ALA A 21 -50.79 25.56 -20.66
CA ALA A 21 -49.67 26.08 -19.86
C ALA A 21 -49.66 25.62 -18.39
N ARG A 22 -50.73 24.95 -17.91
CA ARG A 22 -50.79 24.31 -16.58
C ARG A 22 -50.52 22.81 -16.57
N ALA A 23 -50.38 22.15 -17.73
CA ALA A 23 -50.08 20.72 -17.81
C ALA A 23 -48.58 20.40 -17.77
N GLU A 24 -47.73 21.32 -18.24
CA GLU A 24 -46.27 21.10 -18.38
C GLU A 24 -45.47 21.58 -17.15
N ALA A 25 -46.08 22.37 -16.26
CA ALA A 25 -45.44 22.93 -15.06
C ALA A 25 -45.39 21.96 -13.85
N GLN A 26 -45.63 20.66 -14.06
CA GLN A 26 -45.67 19.68 -12.98
C GLN A 26 -44.97 18.35 -13.30
N ALA A 27 -43.86 18.43 -14.05
CA ALA A 27 -42.82 17.43 -13.97
C ALA A 27 -42.30 17.35 -12.52
N SER A 28 -42.70 16.31 -11.80
CA SER A 28 -42.21 16.02 -10.44
C SER A 28 -40.71 15.71 -10.50
N ALA A 29 -39.87 16.74 -10.35
CA ALA A 29 -38.42 16.58 -10.27
C ALA A 29 -38.08 15.53 -9.20
N ASP A 30 -37.20 14.59 -9.54
CA ASP A 30 -36.74 13.55 -8.60
C ASP A 30 -36.22 14.24 -7.32
N PRO A 31 -36.83 14.01 -6.14
CA PRO A 31 -36.40 14.64 -4.90
C PRO A 31 -34.93 14.36 -4.57
N ARG A 32 -34.38 13.23 -5.03
CA ARG A 32 -32.96 12.90 -4.89
C ARG A 32 -32.09 13.75 -5.82
N ALA A 33 -32.49 13.96 -7.08
CA ALA A 33 -31.78 14.85 -8.01
C ALA A 33 -31.81 16.31 -7.54
N ALA A 34 -32.95 16.78 -7.02
CA ALA A 34 -33.08 18.10 -6.43
C ALA A 34 -32.16 18.28 -5.19
N ALA A 35 -32.14 17.30 -4.29
CA ALA A 35 -31.25 17.31 -3.13
C ALA A 35 -29.76 17.23 -3.51
N LEU A 36 -29.40 16.45 -4.55
CA LEU A 36 -28.04 16.38 -5.08
C LEU A 36 -27.59 17.74 -5.64
N ALA A 37 -28.42 18.38 -6.47
CA ALA A 37 -28.14 19.71 -7.01
C ALA A 37 -28.00 20.77 -5.91
N GLN A 38 -28.86 20.74 -4.88
CA GLN A 38 -28.78 21.65 -3.73
C GLN A 38 -27.46 21.48 -2.95
N ARG A 39 -27.01 20.24 -2.75
CA ARG A 39 -25.76 19.92 -2.04
C ARG A 39 -24.53 20.32 -2.86
N ALA A 40 -24.53 20.03 -4.16
CA ALA A 40 -23.45 20.42 -5.06
C ALA A 40 -23.31 21.95 -5.16
N GLU A 41 -24.42 22.68 -5.29
CA GLU A 41 -24.42 24.14 -5.29
C GLU A 41 -23.91 24.72 -3.96
N TRP A 42 -24.28 24.14 -2.82
CA TRP A 42 -23.70 24.53 -1.53
C TRP A 42 -22.21 24.25 -1.45
N VAL A 43 -21.71 23.12 -1.99
CA VAL A 43 -20.26 22.85 -2.06
C VAL A 43 -19.54 23.92 -2.87
N LYS A 44 -20.05 24.32 -4.05
CA LYS A 44 -19.45 25.41 -4.87
C LYS A 44 -19.29 26.71 -4.08
N GLN A 45 -20.31 27.08 -3.31
CA GLN A 45 -20.33 28.33 -2.55
C GLN A 45 -19.34 28.35 -1.36
N HIS A 46 -18.76 27.20 -1.00
CA HIS A 46 -17.82 27.04 0.12
C HIS A 46 -16.52 26.31 -0.29
N ALA A 47 -16.29 26.14 -1.59
CA ALA A 47 -15.13 25.47 -2.15
C ALA A 47 -13.95 26.45 -2.29
N ILE A 48 -12.77 26.03 -1.87
CA ILE A 48 -11.51 26.67 -2.20
C ILE A 48 -11.00 26.00 -3.48
N GLU A 49 -11.32 26.58 -4.64
CA GLU A 49 -10.79 26.15 -5.92
C GLU A 49 -9.28 26.44 -6.02
N PHE A 50 -8.52 25.53 -6.62
CA PHE A 50 -7.06 25.68 -6.78
C PHE A 50 -6.61 25.30 -8.20
N GLY A 51 -5.63 26.03 -8.73
CA GLY A 51 -5.27 25.99 -10.16
C GLY A 51 -4.44 24.77 -10.55
N SER A 52 -3.55 24.31 -9.66
CA SER A 52 -2.62 23.21 -9.91
C SER A 52 -2.45 22.32 -8.68
N CYS A 53 -2.23 21.02 -8.90
CA CYS A 53 -1.73 20.11 -7.85
C CYS A 53 -0.20 20.12 -7.77
N GLU A 54 0.49 20.73 -8.73
CA GLU A 54 1.96 20.62 -8.84
C GLU A 54 2.68 21.65 -7.96
N ALA A 55 3.79 21.21 -7.36
CA ALA A 55 4.74 22.04 -6.64
C ALA A 55 5.34 23.15 -7.54
N GLY A 56 5.77 24.26 -6.94
CA GLY A 56 6.40 25.39 -7.63
C GLY A 56 5.45 26.35 -8.37
N HIS A 57 4.14 26.10 -8.39
CA HIS A 57 3.12 26.97 -9.02
C HIS A 57 2.59 28.09 -8.09
N GLY A 58 3.37 28.51 -7.09
CA GLY A 58 2.96 29.52 -6.09
C GLY A 58 1.90 29.02 -5.10
N PHE A 59 1.36 29.92 -4.27
CA PHE A 59 0.46 29.59 -3.14
C PHE A 59 -0.80 30.47 -3.01
N GLU A 60 -1.08 31.38 -3.96
CA GLU A 60 -2.18 32.37 -3.84
C GLU A 60 -3.57 31.72 -3.66
N ASP A 61 -3.77 30.55 -4.27
CA ASP A 61 -4.97 29.70 -4.16
C ASP A 61 -4.98 28.80 -2.90
N LEU A 62 -3.85 28.70 -2.19
CA LEU A 62 -3.72 27.97 -0.92
C LEU A 62 -3.82 28.89 0.30
N GLU A 63 -3.65 30.21 0.15
CA GLU A 63 -3.81 31.18 1.26
C GLU A 63 -5.07 30.99 2.12
N PRO A 64 -6.28 30.68 1.57
CA PRO A 64 -7.46 30.42 2.40
C PRO A 64 -7.30 29.26 3.39
N LEU A 65 -6.43 28.28 3.10
CA LEU A 65 -6.14 27.11 3.94
C LEU A 65 -5.46 27.51 5.27
N LYS A 66 -4.81 28.69 5.35
CA LYS A 66 -4.30 29.24 6.62
C LYS A 66 -5.42 29.41 7.67
N ASN A 67 -6.66 29.66 7.25
CA ASN A 67 -7.83 29.72 8.15
C ASN A 67 -8.34 28.33 8.59
N ILE A 68 -8.01 27.28 7.84
CA ILE A 68 -8.39 25.90 8.18
C ILE A 68 -7.41 25.30 9.18
N ILE A 69 -6.10 25.52 8.95
CA ILE A 69 -4.99 25.03 9.76
C ILE A 69 -4.78 25.87 11.03
N GLY A 70 -4.84 27.21 10.91
CA GLY A 70 -4.53 28.13 12.00
C GLY A 70 -3.14 27.88 12.61
N ASP A 71 -3.08 27.89 13.94
CA ASP A 71 -1.85 27.68 14.72
C ASP A 71 -1.53 26.20 15.00
N ALA A 72 -2.37 25.26 14.53
CA ALA A 72 -2.27 23.83 14.84
C ALA A 72 -0.86 23.24 14.62
N ARG A 73 -0.34 22.54 15.63
CA ARG A 73 1.01 21.96 15.58
C ARG A 73 1.17 20.76 14.66
N ILE A 74 0.08 20.06 14.34
CA ILE A 74 0.10 18.83 13.54
C ILE A 74 -0.89 18.97 12.38
N VAL A 75 -0.40 18.82 11.15
CA VAL A 75 -1.25 18.74 9.94
C VAL A 75 -1.08 17.37 9.31
N ALA A 76 -2.14 16.57 9.31
CA ALA A 76 -2.15 15.23 8.74
C ALA A 76 -2.82 15.21 7.36
N LEU A 77 -2.06 14.80 6.34
CA LEU A 77 -2.45 14.76 4.94
C LEU A 77 -2.75 13.31 4.55
N GLY A 78 -4.04 13.01 4.39
CA GLY A 78 -4.55 11.68 4.03
C GLY A 78 -4.30 11.29 2.58
N GLU A 79 -4.85 10.15 2.17
CA GLU A 79 -5.07 9.77 0.77
C GLU A 79 -6.14 8.68 0.66
N ALA A 80 -6.98 8.72 -0.39
CA ALA A 80 -7.96 7.65 -0.65
C ALA A 80 -7.37 6.45 -1.42
N THR A 81 -6.14 6.57 -1.94
CA THR A 81 -5.34 5.48 -2.53
C THR A 81 -3.86 5.75 -2.26
N HIS A 82 -3.04 4.71 -2.15
CA HIS A 82 -1.56 4.82 -2.05
C HIS A 82 -0.83 4.92 -3.41
N GLY A 83 -1.53 5.35 -4.47
CA GLY A 83 -0.94 5.35 -5.81
C GLY A 83 -1.57 6.33 -6.78
N THR A 84 -2.05 7.46 -6.27
CA THR A 84 -2.68 8.51 -7.09
C THR A 84 -1.73 9.68 -7.25
N ARG A 85 -1.37 9.99 -8.51
CA ARG A 85 -0.37 10.98 -8.90
C ARG A 85 -0.70 12.38 -8.37
N GLU A 86 -1.95 12.82 -8.53
CA GLU A 86 -2.40 14.15 -8.11
C GLU A 86 -2.44 14.30 -6.59
N PHE A 87 -2.69 13.21 -5.83
CA PHE A 87 -2.61 13.24 -4.37
C PHE A 87 -1.16 13.43 -3.93
N PHE A 88 -0.21 12.72 -4.55
CA PHE A 88 1.21 12.85 -4.24
C PHE A 88 1.75 14.25 -4.62
N GLN A 89 1.44 14.73 -5.84
CA GLN A 89 1.80 16.08 -6.27
C GLN A 89 1.21 17.16 -5.34
N MET A 90 -0.08 17.07 -5.01
CA MET A 90 -0.73 18.06 -4.16
C MET A 90 -0.22 18.03 -2.72
N LYS A 91 0.14 16.86 -2.18
CA LYS A 91 0.76 16.78 -0.85
C LYS A 91 2.18 17.31 -0.84
N HIS A 92 2.96 17.13 -1.90
CA HIS A 92 4.22 17.87 -2.08
C HIS A 92 3.97 19.39 -2.09
N ARG A 93 3.04 19.90 -2.91
CA ARG A 93 2.68 21.34 -2.94
C ARG A 93 2.24 21.87 -1.56
N LEU A 94 1.51 21.08 -0.79
CA LEU A 94 1.12 21.42 0.58
C LEU A 94 2.30 21.40 1.55
N VAL A 95 3.26 20.48 1.42
CA VAL A 95 4.50 20.49 2.22
C VAL A 95 5.34 21.74 1.89
N GLU A 96 5.43 22.16 0.62
CA GLU A 96 6.09 23.43 0.26
C GLU A 96 5.45 24.61 0.98
N PHE A 97 4.12 24.69 0.94
CA PHE A 97 3.32 25.75 1.56
C PHE A 97 3.47 25.75 3.09
N LEU A 98 3.27 24.60 3.73
CA LEU A 98 3.37 24.45 5.19
C LEU A 98 4.75 24.84 5.72
N ALA A 99 5.83 24.48 5.01
CA ALA A 99 7.19 24.87 5.37
C ALA A 99 7.48 26.36 5.14
N SER A 100 7.10 26.87 3.96
CA SER A 100 7.45 28.24 3.52
C SER A 100 6.64 29.31 4.24
N GLU A 101 5.33 29.07 4.39
CA GLU A 101 4.32 30.05 4.82
C GLU A 101 3.79 29.84 6.24
N MET A 102 3.90 28.61 6.79
CA MET A 102 3.30 28.28 8.10
C MET A 102 4.31 27.75 9.14
N GLY A 103 5.60 27.66 8.79
CA GLY A 103 6.68 27.33 9.72
C GLY A 103 6.72 25.86 10.18
N PHE A 104 6.23 24.94 9.35
CA PHE A 104 6.39 23.50 9.60
C PHE A 104 7.84 23.08 9.32
N THR A 105 8.43 22.32 10.24
CA THR A 105 9.87 22.01 10.25
C THR A 105 10.18 20.51 10.28
N ILE A 106 9.16 19.65 10.39
CA ILE A 106 9.29 18.21 10.22
C ILE A 106 8.24 17.73 9.22
N PHE A 107 8.69 16.94 8.24
CA PHE A 107 7.85 16.07 7.43
C PHE A 107 7.99 14.63 7.95
N SER A 108 6.87 13.91 8.05
CA SER A 108 6.83 12.54 8.54
C SER A 108 5.89 11.67 7.69
N ILE A 109 6.36 10.50 7.27
CA ILE A 109 5.62 9.61 6.37
C ILE A 109 5.28 8.25 7.01
N GLU A 110 4.22 7.62 6.53
CA GLU A 110 3.79 6.26 6.85
C GLU A 110 4.78 5.22 6.23
N ALA A 111 6.00 5.21 6.74
CA ALA A 111 7.05 4.23 6.45
C ALA A 111 7.88 3.95 7.70
N SER A 112 8.60 2.82 7.69
CA SER A 112 9.38 2.33 8.83
C SER A 112 10.39 3.36 9.29
N THR A 113 10.47 3.53 10.61
CA THR A 113 11.08 4.71 11.24
C THR A 113 12.57 4.88 10.88
N PRO A 114 13.50 3.98 11.22
CA PRO A 114 14.92 4.21 10.95
C PRO A 114 15.27 4.25 9.46
N GLU A 115 14.57 3.48 8.63
CA GLU A 115 14.71 3.50 7.17
C GLU A 115 14.33 4.87 6.59
N SER A 116 13.21 5.45 7.06
CA SER A 116 12.80 6.80 6.68
C SER A 116 13.79 7.87 7.14
N TYR A 117 14.35 7.71 8.34
CA TYR A 117 15.37 8.63 8.86
C TYR A 117 16.68 8.60 8.05
N ALA A 118 16.97 7.54 7.27
CA ALA A 118 18.12 7.52 6.35
C ALA A 118 18.01 8.54 5.20
N VAL A 119 16.80 9.03 4.89
CA VAL A 119 16.57 10.12 3.92
C VAL A 119 16.99 11.49 4.50
N ASN A 120 16.98 11.65 5.82
CA ASN A 120 17.17 12.96 6.47
C ASN A 120 18.56 13.60 6.24
N PRO A 121 19.70 12.88 6.33
CA PRO A 121 21.01 13.47 6.04
C PRO A 121 21.15 14.00 4.61
N TYR A 122 20.52 13.34 3.63
CA TYR A 122 20.44 13.85 2.25
C TYR A 122 19.59 15.13 2.20
N VAL A 123 18.44 15.15 2.86
CA VAL A 123 17.54 16.32 2.92
C VAL A 123 18.20 17.52 3.62
N LEU A 124 18.98 17.32 4.67
CA LEU A 124 19.71 18.39 5.36
C LEU A 124 20.93 18.89 4.56
N GLY A 125 21.45 18.08 3.63
CA GLY A 125 22.69 18.35 2.88
C GLY A 125 23.96 17.91 3.60
N GLU A 126 23.81 17.08 4.63
CA GLU A 126 24.90 16.47 5.41
C GLU A 126 25.50 15.29 4.64
N ASP A 127 24.65 14.46 4.01
CA ASP A 127 25.05 13.53 2.96
C ASP A 127 25.02 14.21 1.59
N ASN A 128 26.01 13.89 0.76
CA ASN A 128 26.22 14.40 -0.60
C ASN A 128 26.67 13.29 -1.58
N GLN A 129 26.61 12.02 -1.17
CA GLN A 129 27.08 10.86 -1.95
C GLN A 129 25.96 9.85 -2.24
N SER A 130 24.99 9.68 -1.35
CA SER A 130 23.86 8.76 -1.58
C SER A 130 22.92 9.24 -2.69
N ASP A 131 22.45 8.30 -3.51
CA ASP A 131 21.38 8.51 -4.48
C ASP A 131 20.02 8.59 -3.75
N PRO A 132 19.24 9.69 -3.89
CA PRO A 132 17.93 9.80 -3.27
C PRO A 132 16.96 8.70 -3.70
N LYS A 133 17.09 8.14 -4.92
CA LYS A 133 16.30 6.98 -5.34
C LYS A 133 16.60 5.75 -4.49
N ALA A 134 17.88 5.50 -4.19
CA ALA A 134 18.30 4.38 -3.36
C ALA A 134 17.86 4.56 -1.90
N LEU A 135 17.88 5.78 -1.38
CA LEU A 135 17.35 6.10 -0.04
C LEU A 135 15.83 5.88 0.03
N ILE A 136 15.08 6.31 -0.99
CA ILE A 136 13.63 6.11 -1.07
C ILE A 136 13.28 4.62 -1.21
N ALA A 137 13.97 3.89 -2.08
CA ALA A 137 13.80 2.44 -2.23
C ALA A 137 14.19 1.68 -0.95
N GLY A 138 15.16 2.21 -0.18
CA GLY A 138 15.58 1.72 1.13
C GLY A 138 14.52 1.82 2.23
N MET A 139 13.42 2.56 2.01
CA MET A 139 12.24 2.49 2.89
C MET A 139 11.42 1.21 2.70
N TYR A 140 11.67 0.43 1.63
CA TYR A 140 10.97 -0.81 1.26
C TYR A 140 9.48 -0.68 0.86
N PHE A 141 8.90 0.52 0.92
CA PHE A 141 7.51 0.79 0.50
C PHE A 141 7.42 1.15 -0.99
N TRP A 142 6.76 0.30 -1.79
CA TRP A 142 6.49 0.60 -3.20
C TRP A 142 5.66 1.88 -3.38
N THR A 143 4.80 2.19 -2.40
CA THR A 143 3.88 3.34 -2.41
C THR A 143 4.63 4.66 -2.49
N TRP A 144 5.81 4.73 -1.85
CA TRP A 144 6.65 5.92 -1.81
C TRP A 144 7.79 5.89 -2.83
N ASN A 145 8.02 4.76 -3.51
CA ASN A 145 9.08 4.58 -4.49
C ASN A 145 8.69 5.17 -5.87
N THR A 146 8.41 6.48 -5.92
CA THR A 146 7.80 7.14 -7.08
C THR A 146 8.48 8.45 -7.52
N GLU A 147 8.26 8.85 -8.79
CA GLU A 147 8.72 10.15 -9.32
C GLU A 147 8.20 11.32 -8.47
N GLU A 148 6.97 11.23 -7.97
CA GLU A 148 6.33 12.30 -7.20
C GLU A 148 6.96 12.49 -5.80
N VAL A 149 7.33 11.39 -5.12
CA VAL A 149 8.02 11.46 -3.82
C VAL A 149 9.49 11.84 -3.97
N LEU A 150 10.17 11.36 -5.02
CA LEU A 150 11.53 11.81 -5.35
C LEU A 150 11.59 13.33 -5.53
N ALA A 151 10.67 13.91 -6.31
CA ALA A 151 10.61 15.35 -6.53
C ALA A 151 10.44 16.14 -5.21
N MET A 152 9.71 15.59 -4.23
CA MET A 152 9.57 16.20 -2.90
C MET A 152 10.86 16.10 -2.08
N VAL A 153 11.55 14.96 -2.09
CA VAL A 153 12.82 14.78 -1.36
C VAL A 153 13.93 15.68 -1.94
N GLU A 154 13.98 15.81 -3.27
CA GLU A 154 14.89 16.76 -3.95
C GLU A 154 14.53 18.23 -3.65
N TRP A 155 13.23 18.57 -3.60
CA TRP A 155 12.77 19.89 -3.18
C TRP A 155 13.14 20.20 -1.72
N MET A 156 12.92 19.29 -0.77
CA MET A 156 13.24 19.50 0.66
C MET A 156 14.74 19.82 0.82
N ARG A 157 15.60 19.13 0.07
CA ARG A 157 17.04 19.41 0.01
C ARG A 157 17.35 20.79 -0.59
N ALA A 158 16.66 21.18 -1.67
CA ALA A 158 16.83 22.49 -2.29
C ALA A 158 16.37 23.64 -1.36
N PHE A 159 15.24 23.48 -0.68
CA PHE A 159 14.70 24.39 0.34
C PHE A 159 15.69 24.57 1.50
N ASN A 160 16.15 23.47 2.10
CA ASN A 160 17.14 23.49 3.18
C ASN A 160 18.46 24.16 2.78
N ARG A 161 18.88 23.99 1.52
CA ARG A 161 20.06 24.68 0.99
C ARG A 161 19.82 26.19 0.87
N ALA A 162 18.67 26.60 0.33
CA ALA A 162 18.31 28.01 0.13
C ALA A 162 18.13 28.77 1.46
N GLU A 163 17.44 28.17 2.44
CA GLU A 163 17.25 28.78 3.77
C GLU A 163 18.57 28.92 4.54
N ARG A 164 19.49 27.97 4.38
CA ARG A 164 20.86 28.05 4.88
C ARG A 164 21.68 29.12 4.16
N GLU A 165 21.57 29.23 2.84
CA GLU A 165 22.21 30.27 2.02
C GLU A 165 21.69 31.68 2.37
N ALA A 166 20.40 31.81 2.72
CA ALA A 166 19.77 33.03 3.20
C ALA A 166 20.07 33.35 4.68
N GLY A 167 20.60 32.40 5.45
CA GLY A 167 20.91 32.56 6.88
C GLY A 167 19.68 32.65 7.79
N SER A 168 18.51 32.16 7.34
CA SER A 168 17.26 32.25 8.11
C SER A 168 17.19 31.31 9.32
N GLY A 169 17.96 30.21 9.27
CA GLY A 169 17.90 29.12 10.24
C GLY A 169 16.70 28.18 10.08
N ARG A 170 15.80 28.42 9.11
CA ARG A 170 14.71 27.48 8.80
C ARG A 170 15.26 26.21 8.13
N ARG A 171 14.63 25.08 8.41
CA ARG A 171 14.84 23.80 7.71
C ARG A 171 13.61 22.91 7.85
N ILE A 172 13.47 21.94 6.96
CA ILE A 172 12.54 20.82 7.08
C ILE A 172 13.30 19.50 7.19
N GLU A 173 12.97 18.69 8.17
CA GLU A 173 13.55 17.36 8.41
C GLU A 173 12.64 16.26 7.84
N PHE A 174 13.22 15.18 7.33
CA PHE A 174 12.50 13.99 6.87
C PHE A 174 12.51 12.92 7.95
N THR A 175 11.35 12.32 8.24
CA THR A 175 11.17 11.31 9.30
C THR A 175 10.13 10.27 8.89
N GLY A 176 10.06 9.16 9.62
CA GLY A 176 8.96 8.19 9.53
C GLY A 176 8.48 7.81 10.92
N PHE A 177 7.25 7.27 11.01
CA PHE A 177 6.62 6.89 12.28
C PHE A 177 6.11 5.44 12.31
N ASP A 178 6.25 4.68 11.23
CA ASP A 178 5.80 3.28 11.19
C ASP A 178 6.89 2.33 11.71
N MET A 179 6.52 1.07 11.91
CA MET A 179 7.29 0.06 12.64
C MET A 179 7.18 -1.35 12.05
N GLN A 180 6.80 -1.47 10.77
CA GLN A 180 6.52 -2.76 10.13
C GLN A 180 7.77 -3.63 9.86
N THR A 181 8.97 -3.06 9.91
CA THR A 181 10.26 -3.78 9.79
C THR A 181 11.11 -3.59 11.07
N PRO A 182 11.69 -4.66 11.65
CA PRO A 182 12.51 -4.54 12.86
C PRO A 182 14.01 -4.43 12.57
N ASP A 183 14.48 -4.83 11.38
CA ASP A 183 15.89 -5.19 11.13
C ASP A 183 16.87 -4.02 11.26
N VAL A 184 16.53 -2.85 10.71
CA VAL A 184 17.39 -1.66 10.82
C VAL A 184 17.34 -1.11 12.24
N ALA A 185 16.19 -1.19 12.91
CA ALA A 185 16.05 -0.81 14.32
C ALA A 185 16.87 -1.73 15.25
N SER A 186 16.88 -3.04 14.97
CA SER A 186 17.62 -4.03 15.76
C SER A 186 19.13 -3.86 15.58
N ALA A 187 19.59 -3.57 14.35
CA ALA A 187 20.98 -3.27 14.05
C ALA A 187 21.47 -1.98 14.74
N ILE A 188 20.67 -0.90 14.72
CA ILE A 188 20.95 0.36 15.43
C ILE A 188 21.10 0.10 16.94
N VAL A 189 20.21 -0.72 17.51
CA VAL A 189 20.26 -1.13 18.92
C VAL A 189 21.54 -1.92 19.22
N ARG A 190 21.84 -2.99 18.46
CA ARG A 190 23.02 -3.85 18.67
C ARG A 190 24.31 -3.01 18.68
N ALA A 191 24.51 -2.18 17.65
CA ALA A 191 25.70 -1.33 17.54
C ALA A 191 25.82 -0.30 18.69
N ALA A 192 24.70 0.28 19.14
CA ALA A 192 24.72 1.30 20.19
C ALA A 192 25.00 0.72 21.60
N VAL A 193 24.61 -0.53 21.89
CA VAL A 193 24.87 -1.13 23.22
C VAL A 193 26.30 -1.63 23.39
N GLU A 194 26.99 -1.99 22.30
CA GLU A 194 28.43 -2.31 22.32
C GLU A 194 29.29 -1.14 22.82
N GLU A 195 28.86 0.10 22.58
CA GLU A 195 29.51 1.32 23.09
C GLU A 195 29.17 1.66 24.56
N VAL A 196 28.14 1.03 25.16
CA VAL A 196 27.64 1.38 26.50
C VAL A 196 28.09 0.41 27.58
N ASP A 197 27.78 -0.88 27.43
CA ASP A 197 27.90 -1.87 28.50
C ASP A 197 27.81 -3.29 27.96
N LYS A 198 28.76 -4.15 28.38
CA LYS A 198 28.87 -5.52 27.89
C LYS A 198 27.67 -6.38 28.31
N ASP A 199 27.17 -6.22 29.52
CA ASP A 199 26.05 -7.02 30.03
C ASP A 199 24.74 -6.67 29.28
N LEU A 200 24.58 -5.40 28.90
CA LEU A 200 23.47 -4.96 28.04
C LEU A 200 23.61 -5.46 26.60
N ALA A 201 24.84 -5.50 26.06
CA ALA A 201 25.10 -6.06 24.74
C ALA A 201 24.82 -7.57 24.67
N GLU A 202 25.20 -8.35 25.68
CA GLU A 202 24.89 -9.79 25.75
C GLU A 202 23.38 -10.07 25.89
N LEU A 203 22.65 -9.25 26.67
CA LEU A 203 21.19 -9.32 26.77
C LEU A 203 20.49 -9.04 25.42
N VAL A 204 20.91 -7.98 24.74
CA VAL A 204 20.36 -7.61 23.42
C VAL A 204 20.66 -8.68 22.39
N ALA A 205 21.88 -9.26 22.41
CA ALA A 205 22.25 -10.32 21.49
C ALA A 205 21.36 -11.57 21.66
N ASP A 206 21.22 -12.12 22.87
CA ASP A 206 20.34 -13.30 23.07
C ASP A 206 18.89 -13.01 22.64
N ALA A 207 18.33 -11.88 23.08
CA ALA A 207 16.95 -11.52 22.77
C ALA A 207 16.71 -11.38 21.26
N TYR A 208 17.62 -10.71 20.54
CA TYR A 208 17.45 -10.43 19.11
C TYR A 208 17.84 -11.64 18.24
N ASP A 209 18.87 -12.41 18.59
CA ASP A 209 19.19 -13.69 17.95
C ASP A 209 18.04 -14.71 18.10
N ARG A 210 17.16 -14.53 19.09
CA ARG A 210 15.92 -15.31 19.26
C ARG A 210 14.76 -14.72 18.47
N ILE A 211 14.56 -13.40 18.49
CA ILE A 211 13.54 -12.71 17.67
C ILE A 211 13.76 -12.93 16.16
N GLU A 212 14.99 -12.98 15.68
CA GLU A 212 15.33 -13.27 14.28
C GLU A 212 14.96 -14.70 13.82
N LYS A 213 14.57 -15.59 14.77
CA LYS A 213 14.02 -16.92 14.48
C LYS A 213 12.48 -16.92 14.37
N PHE A 214 11.81 -15.81 14.71
CA PHE A 214 10.38 -15.62 14.49
C PHE A 214 10.12 -15.20 13.04
N ASP A 215 9.72 -16.16 12.20
CA ASP A 215 9.25 -15.91 10.84
C ASP A 215 7.70 -15.87 10.79
N PRO A 216 7.08 -14.67 10.72
CA PRO A 216 5.62 -14.52 10.67
C PRO A 216 5.00 -15.02 9.35
N HIS A 217 5.81 -15.33 8.32
CA HIS A 217 5.38 -15.95 7.08
C HIS A 217 5.44 -17.49 7.17
N ARG A 218 6.47 -18.07 7.81
CA ARG A 218 6.61 -19.53 8.02
C ARG A 218 5.42 -20.10 8.82
N GLN A 219 5.05 -19.46 9.93
CA GLN A 219 3.88 -19.89 10.74
C GLN A 219 2.56 -19.79 9.95
N LYS A 220 2.45 -18.84 9.02
CA LYS A 220 1.27 -18.64 8.17
C LYS A 220 1.19 -19.65 7.02
N ALA A 221 2.34 -20.15 6.54
CA ALA A 221 2.44 -21.19 5.52
C ALA A 221 2.20 -22.60 6.08
N ALA A 222 2.76 -22.90 7.26
CA ALA A 222 2.59 -24.18 7.95
C ALA A 222 1.12 -24.54 8.16
N ALA A 223 0.29 -23.56 8.56
CA ALA A 223 -1.11 -23.76 8.91
C ALA A 223 -2.06 -24.24 7.78
N LYS A 224 -1.63 -24.29 6.51
CA LYS A 224 -2.52 -24.64 5.36
C LYS A 224 -1.92 -25.47 4.22
N GLY A 225 -0.62 -25.75 4.21
CA GLY A 225 0.05 -26.45 3.10
C GLY A 225 0.19 -25.55 1.86
N GLY A 226 1.39 -24.98 1.67
CA GLY A 226 1.65 -24.02 0.60
C GLY A 226 1.90 -24.65 -0.77
N PHE A 227 2.73 -23.99 -1.56
CA PHE A 227 3.31 -24.53 -2.78
C PHE A 227 4.71 -23.95 -3.03
N ALA A 228 5.55 -24.72 -3.69
CA ALA A 228 6.87 -24.33 -4.15
C ALA A 228 6.96 -24.40 -5.68
N THR A 229 7.71 -23.49 -6.29
CA THR A 229 8.00 -23.48 -7.72
C THR A 229 9.49 -23.35 -8.02
N VAL A 230 9.91 -24.02 -9.09
CA VAL A 230 11.21 -23.86 -9.74
C VAL A 230 10.92 -23.41 -11.17
N THR A 231 11.42 -22.23 -11.53
CA THR A 231 10.87 -21.36 -12.57
C THR A 231 11.97 -20.81 -13.46
N GLY A 232 11.87 -21.04 -14.77
CA GLY A 232 12.69 -20.37 -15.77
C GLY A 232 11.89 -19.28 -16.48
N THR A 233 12.58 -18.24 -16.95
CA THR A 233 12.00 -17.24 -17.89
C THR A 233 12.38 -17.63 -19.32
N PHE A 234 11.39 -18.03 -20.11
CA PHE A 234 11.60 -18.59 -21.45
C PHE A 234 11.75 -17.48 -22.51
N PRO A 235 12.58 -17.65 -23.56
CA PRO A 235 12.69 -16.67 -24.65
C PRO A 235 11.36 -16.43 -25.37
N VAL A 236 10.87 -15.19 -25.31
CA VAL A 236 9.58 -14.78 -25.89
C VAL A 236 9.62 -14.95 -27.42
N GLU A 237 10.71 -14.52 -28.04
CA GLU A 237 11.01 -14.61 -29.46
C GLU A 237 11.09 -16.05 -30.01
N ALA A 238 11.25 -17.05 -29.14
CA ALA A 238 11.23 -18.46 -29.52
C ALA A 238 9.80 -19.02 -29.59
N ALA A 239 8.87 -18.54 -28.75
CA ALA A 239 7.55 -19.15 -28.57
C ALA A 239 6.34 -18.27 -28.95
N ALA A 240 6.48 -16.95 -29.01
CA ALA A 240 5.36 -16.04 -29.32
C ALA A 240 4.75 -16.34 -30.70
N GLY A 241 3.43 -16.51 -30.74
CA GLY A 241 2.67 -16.83 -31.96
C GLY A 241 2.78 -18.28 -32.43
N ARG A 242 3.33 -19.19 -31.59
CA ARG A 242 3.58 -20.61 -31.92
C ARG A 242 2.89 -21.55 -30.93
N ARG A 243 2.78 -22.83 -31.30
CA ARG A 243 2.32 -23.86 -30.38
C ARG A 243 3.50 -24.44 -29.63
N ILE A 244 3.42 -24.50 -28.30
CA ILE A 244 4.40 -25.20 -27.46
C ILE A 244 3.83 -26.49 -26.89
N VAL A 245 4.71 -27.44 -26.61
CA VAL A 245 4.47 -28.56 -25.70
C VAL A 245 5.61 -28.58 -24.69
N PHE A 246 5.30 -28.63 -23.40
CA PHE A 246 6.30 -28.76 -22.34
C PHE A 246 6.08 -30.08 -21.60
N ARG A 247 7.11 -30.92 -21.58
CA ARG A 247 7.11 -32.26 -21.00
C ARG A 247 8.16 -32.41 -19.92
N GLY A 248 8.02 -33.45 -19.11
CA GLY A 248 8.97 -33.85 -18.08
C GLY A 248 8.52 -35.12 -17.38
N TRP A 249 9.46 -35.82 -16.76
CA TRP A 249 9.17 -36.96 -15.90
C TRP A 249 8.94 -36.48 -14.48
N ILE A 250 7.91 -37.04 -13.83
CA ILE A 250 7.57 -36.74 -12.43
C ILE A 250 7.36 -38.06 -11.69
N ARG A 251 7.92 -38.13 -10.48
CA ARG A 251 7.62 -39.15 -9.46
C ARG A 251 7.08 -38.43 -8.22
N THR A 252 6.17 -39.04 -7.47
CA THR A 252 5.73 -38.50 -6.17
C THR A 252 5.70 -39.56 -5.09
N GLU A 253 5.91 -39.13 -3.85
CA GLU A 253 5.78 -39.96 -2.65
C GLU A 253 4.92 -39.22 -1.62
N ASN A 254 3.88 -39.88 -1.15
CA ASN A 254 2.98 -39.44 -0.07
C ASN A 254 2.41 -38.02 -0.27
N VAL A 255 2.18 -37.59 -1.51
CA VAL A 255 1.75 -36.22 -1.82
C VAL A 255 0.28 -35.97 -1.49
N GLU A 256 0.00 -35.35 -0.33
CA GLU A 256 -1.33 -34.82 0.00
C GLU A 256 -1.50 -33.41 -0.59
N GLY A 257 -1.75 -33.40 -1.89
CA GLY A 257 -1.78 -32.20 -2.71
C GLY A 257 -1.65 -32.57 -4.17
N TRP A 258 -0.63 -32.03 -4.85
CA TRP A 258 -0.24 -32.42 -6.20
C TRP A 258 1.18 -31.91 -6.56
N ALA A 259 1.74 -32.44 -7.64
CA ALA A 259 2.91 -31.89 -8.30
C ALA A 259 2.66 -31.78 -9.81
N GLY A 260 3.44 -30.98 -10.54
CA GLY A 260 3.23 -30.78 -11.97
C GLY A 260 4.23 -29.87 -12.65
N LEU A 261 4.04 -29.71 -13.96
CA LEU A 261 4.70 -28.68 -14.77
C LEU A 261 3.74 -27.50 -14.96
N TRP A 262 4.28 -26.31 -15.17
CA TRP A 262 3.49 -25.12 -15.46
C TRP A 262 4.14 -24.21 -16.50
N TRP A 263 3.31 -23.39 -17.14
CA TRP A 263 3.67 -22.42 -18.15
C TRP A 263 2.68 -21.25 -18.13
N ARG A 264 3.18 -20.01 -18.18
CA ARG A 264 2.40 -18.77 -18.26
C ARG A 264 3.02 -17.83 -19.29
N ALA A 265 2.20 -17.35 -20.23
CA ALA A 265 2.53 -16.30 -21.18
C ALA A 265 1.70 -15.04 -20.88
N ASP A 266 2.39 -13.92 -20.68
CA ASP A 266 1.80 -12.64 -20.30
C ASP A 266 1.76 -11.69 -21.50
N GLN A 267 0.58 -11.15 -21.80
CA GLN A 267 0.38 -10.03 -22.73
C GLN A 267 0.70 -8.68 -22.06
N PRO A 268 0.77 -7.58 -22.84
CA PRO A 268 0.82 -6.21 -22.32
C PRO A 268 -0.25 -5.96 -21.25
N GLU A 269 0.01 -4.99 -20.37
CA GLU A 269 -0.83 -4.67 -19.20
C GLU A 269 -0.95 -5.84 -18.19
N GLY A 270 -0.04 -6.83 -18.27
CA GLY A 270 0.00 -7.96 -17.35
C GLY A 270 -1.18 -8.92 -17.49
N ARG A 271 -1.76 -9.04 -18.68
CA ARG A 271 -2.87 -9.97 -18.95
C ARG A 271 -2.34 -11.39 -19.16
N ASN A 272 -2.63 -12.30 -18.22
CA ASN A 272 -2.32 -13.74 -18.36
C ASN A 272 -3.13 -14.30 -19.54
N ALA A 273 -2.47 -14.59 -20.67
CA ALA A 273 -3.15 -14.84 -21.95
C ALA A 273 -3.08 -16.30 -22.41
N ALA A 274 -2.04 -17.03 -22.01
CA ALA A 274 -2.04 -18.50 -22.01
C ALA A 274 -1.44 -19.02 -20.70
N PHE A 275 -2.12 -19.96 -20.05
CA PHE A 275 -1.69 -20.55 -18.78
C PHE A 275 -2.15 -22.00 -18.66
N ASP A 276 -1.23 -22.90 -18.33
CA ASP A 276 -1.52 -24.24 -17.81
C ASP A 276 -0.56 -24.52 -16.65
N ASN A 277 -1.06 -25.18 -15.61
CA ASN A 277 -0.26 -25.64 -14.49
C ASN A 277 -0.54 -27.09 -14.11
N MET A 278 -1.30 -27.85 -14.91
CA MET A 278 -1.66 -29.24 -14.64
C MET A 278 -2.39 -29.51 -13.31
N PHE A 279 -2.99 -28.51 -12.63
CA PHE A 279 -3.64 -28.71 -11.32
C PHE A 279 -4.63 -29.90 -11.29
N ASP A 280 -5.34 -30.14 -12.39
CA ASP A 280 -6.33 -31.21 -12.55
C ASP A 280 -5.74 -32.56 -13.02
N ARG A 281 -4.50 -32.58 -13.52
CA ARG A 281 -3.87 -33.70 -14.26
C ARG A 281 -2.53 -34.19 -13.69
N GLY A 282 -1.87 -33.41 -12.84
CA GLY A 282 -0.58 -33.75 -12.23
C GLY A 282 -0.65 -34.92 -11.23
N PRO A 283 0.48 -35.59 -10.93
CA PRO A 283 0.53 -36.67 -9.93
C PRO A 283 0.11 -36.21 -8.53
N ARG A 284 -0.45 -37.15 -7.78
CA ARG A 284 -0.98 -37.02 -6.41
C ARG A 284 -0.76 -38.33 -5.67
N ALA A 285 -0.67 -38.28 -4.33
CA ALA A 285 -0.23 -39.41 -3.49
C ALA A 285 1.14 -39.97 -3.96
N THR A 286 1.36 -41.29 -3.86
CA THR A 286 2.58 -41.95 -4.34
C THR A 286 2.40 -42.47 -5.77
N THR A 287 3.27 -42.07 -6.69
CA THR A 287 3.33 -42.59 -8.06
C THR A 287 4.77 -42.91 -8.44
N ASP A 288 4.97 -43.99 -9.21
CA ASP A 288 6.24 -44.24 -9.90
C ASP A 288 6.47 -43.19 -11.01
N TRP A 289 7.69 -43.17 -11.57
CA TRP A 289 8.10 -42.25 -12.64
C TRP A 289 7.17 -42.33 -13.86
N LYS A 290 6.54 -41.21 -14.18
CA LYS A 290 5.70 -41.08 -15.37
C LYS A 290 5.97 -39.75 -16.07
N GLN A 291 5.93 -39.76 -17.40
CA GLN A 291 6.00 -38.53 -18.19
C GLN A 291 4.65 -37.80 -18.17
N TYR A 292 4.70 -36.49 -17.99
CA TYR A 292 3.58 -35.57 -18.07
C TYR A 292 3.86 -34.50 -19.11
N GLU A 293 2.79 -33.91 -19.67
CA GLU A 293 2.90 -32.82 -20.64
C GLU A 293 1.76 -31.79 -20.47
N LEU A 294 2.07 -30.55 -20.84
CA LEU A 294 1.10 -29.49 -21.13
C LEU A 294 1.35 -28.95 -22.55
N ALA A 295 0.32 -28.43 -23.19
CA ALA A 295 0.42 -27.87 -24.54
C ALA A 295 -0.43 -26.61 -24.68
N LEU A 296 0.17 -25.54 -25.21
CA LEU A 296 -0.44 -24.21 -25.28
C LEU A 296 -0.16 -23.57 -26.64
N ASP A 297 -1.13 -22.83 -27.16
CA ASP A 297 -0.94 -21.90 -28.28
C ASP A 297 -0.60 -20.53 -27.69
N ILE A 298 0.61 -20.03 -27.94
CA ILE A 298 1.15 -18.83 -27.30
C ILE A 298 0.80 -17.58 -28.11
N PRO A 299 0.20 -16.54 -27.51
CA PRO A 299 -0.17 -15.31 -28.24
C PRO A 299 1.01 -14.63 -28.93
N ALA A 300 0.78 -14.08 -30.12
CA ALA A 300 1.80 -13.40 -30.93
C ALA A 300 2.29 -12.07 -30.33
N ASP A 301 1.50 -11.50 -29.42
CA ASP A 301 1.79 -10.28 -28.66
C ASP A 301 2.27 -10.56 -27.22
N THR A 302 2.70 -11.79 -26.93
CA THR A 302 3.30 -12.15 -25.63
C THR A 302 4.52 -11.27 -25.34
N THR A 303 4.60 -10.76 -24.12
CA THR A 303 5.72 -9.92 -23.62
C THR A 303 6.60 -10.59 -22.56
N ASN A 304 6.14 -11.68 -21.94
CA ASN A 304 6.89 -12.41 -20.91
C ASN A 304 6.43 -13.87 -20.88
N ILE A 305 7.34 -14.82 -20.60
CA ILE A 305 7.01 -16.24 -20.45
C ILE A 305 7.74 -16.82 -19.24
N ASN A 306 7.00 -17.47 -18.35
CA ASN A 306 7.53 -18.16 -17.17
C ASN A 306 7.03 -19.59 -17.15
N PHE A 307 7.89 -20.54 -16.82
CA PHE A 307 7.57 -21.98 -16.89
C PHE A 307 8.43 -22.77 -15.91
N GLY A 308 8.07 -24.02 -15.63
CA GLY A 308 8.91 -24.95 -14.87
C GLY A 308 8.10 -25.93 -14.02
N MET A 309 8.61 -26.25 -12.84
CA MET A 309 8.09 -27.30 -11.95
C MET A 309 7.37 -26.69 -10.74
N LEU A 310 6.38 -27.42 -10.21
CA LEU A 310 5.58 -27.02 -9.05
C LEU A 310 5.26 -28.24 -8.17
N HIS A 311 5.38 -28.08 -6.85
CA HIS A 311 4.82 -29.01 -5.86
C HIS A 311 3.96 -28.22 -4.86
N SER A 312 2.74 -28.70 -4.58
CA SER A 312 1.80 -28.10 -3.63
C SER A 312 1.22 -29.17 -2.70
N GLY A 313 1.02 -28.79 -1.43
CA GLY A 313 0.67 -29.73 -0.36
C GLY A 313 1.87 -30.47 0.22
N THR A 314 1.63 -31.51 1.01
CA THR A 314 2.69 -32.26 1.70
C THR A 314 3.31 -33.34 0.80
N GLY A 315 4.33 -34.05 1.27
CA GLY A 315 4.96 -35.18 0.59
C GLY A 315 6.26 -34.81 -0.12
N THR A 316 6.55 -35.45 -1.25
CA THR A 316 7.72 -35.14 -2.09
C THR A 316 7.44 -35.40 -3.56
N ALA A 317 7.99 -34.54 -4.41
CA ALA A 317 8.05 -34.72 -5.86
C ALA A 317 9.51 -34.76 -6.36
N TRP A 318 9.78 -35.58 -7.37
CA TRP A 318 11.03 -35.58 -8.13
C TRP A 318 10.72 -35.23 -9.60
N PHE A 319 11.60 -34.46 -10.23
CA PHE A 319 11.48 -33.98 -11.61
C PHE A 319 12.76 -34.29 -12.40
N ASP A 320 12.61 -34.76 -13.63
CA ASP A 320 13.69 -35.34 -14.44
C ASP A 320 13.38 -35.18 -15.95
N GLY A 321 14.40 -34.99 -16.79
CA GLY A 321 14.26 -35.10 -18.25
C GLY A 321 13.17 -34.19 -18.85
N LEU A 322 13.30 -32.88 -18.63
CA LEU A 322 12.41 -31.84 -19.18
C LEU A 322 12.61 -31.69 -20.69
N GLU A 323 11.55 -31.31 -21.39
CA GLU A 323 11.61 -31.06 -22.84
C GLU A 323 10.58 -30.01 -23.27
N VAL A 324 11.02 -29.02 -24.05
CA VAL A 324 10.13 -28.08 -24.73
C VAL A 324 10.14 -28.39 -26.22
N GLU A 325 8.98 -28.55 -26.83
CA GLU A 325 8.76 -28.49 -28.27
C GLU A 325 8.12 -27.17 -28.67
N ILE A 326 8.48 -26.67 -29.85
CA ILE A 326 7.86 -25.50 -30.49
C ILE A 326 7.50 -25.90 -31.92
N ASP A 327 6.22 -25.78 -32.29
CA ASP A 327 5.63 -26.23 -33.55
C ASP A 327 6.05 -27.67 -33.97
N GLY A 328 6.15 -28.56 -32.98
CA GLY A 328 6.54 -29.98 -33.18
C GLY A 328 8.04 -30.21 -33.41
N ARG A 329 8.91 -29.29 -32.98
CA ARG A 329 10.37 -29.44 -32.98
C ARG A 329 10.92 -29.21 -31.58
N LYS A 330 11.85 -30.05 -31.11
CA LYS A 330 12.55 -29.84 -29.83
C LYS A 330 13.26 -28.48 -29.83
N PHE A 331 13.19 -27.78 -28.70
CA PHE A 331 13.94 -26.57 -28.44
C PHE A 331 15.26 -26.93 -27.74
N ASP A 332 16.33 -27.05 -28.53
CA ASP A 332 17.67 -27.37 -28.02
C ASP A 332 18.35 -26.19 -27.29
N GLY A 333 17.77 -24.98 -27.41
CA GLY A 333 18.18 -23.78 -26.70
C GLY A 333 19.56 -23.21 -27.10
N ASP A 334 20.12 -22.45 -26.17
CA ASP A 334 21.44 -21.79 -26.23
C ASP A 334 22.39 -22.30 -25.12
N GLY A 335 21.98 -23.32 -24.36
CA GLY A 335 22.66 -23.84 -23.18
C GLY A 335 22.32 -23.15 -21.85
N ARG A 336 21.40 -22.18 -21.81
CA ARG A 336 21.01 -21.48 -20.57
C ARG A 336 20.24 -22.30 -19.54
N PHE A 337 19.60 -23.40 -19.97
CA PHE A 337 18.75 -24.25 -19.12
C PHE A 337 19.36 -25.65 -18.98
N ASP A 338 19.45 -26.14 -17.74
CA ASP A 338 19.64 -27.57 -17.48
C ASP A 338 18.26 -28.26 -17.56
N PHE A 339 17.93 -28.77 -18.75
CA PHE A 339 16.66 -29.50 -18.97
C PHE A 339 16.73 -30.97 -18.54
N GLU A 340 17.89 -31.62 -18.58
CA GLU A 340 18.00 -33.00 -18.12
C GLU A 340 17.90 -33.09 -16.57
N LEU A 341 18.28 -32.01 -15.88
CA LEU A 341 18.37 -31.86 -14.40
C LEU A 341 19.53 -32.65 -13.77
N ASP A 342 20.58 -32.86 -14.56
CA ASP A 342 21.79 -33.63 -14.22
C ASP A 342 22.79 -32.83 -13.36
N GLY A 343 22.67 -31.52 -13.30
CA GLY A 343 23.56 -30.64 -12.55
C GLY A 343 23.48 -30.82 -11.04
N GLN A 344 24.60 -30.59 -10.34
CA GLN A 344 24.63 -30.47 -8.87
C GLN A 344 24.13 -29.10 -8.36
N ALA A 345 23.85 -28.16 -9.27
CA ALA A 345 23.37 -26.83 -8.91
C ALA A 345 21.92 -26.86 -8.40
N VAL A 346 21.66 -26.11 -7.33
CA VAL A 346 20.33 -25.96 -6.72
C VAL A 346 20.07 -24.46 -6.49
N PRO A 347 19.10 -23.84 -7.17
CA PRO A 347 18.31 -24.39 -8.28
C PRO A 347 19.16 -24.75 -9.52
N PRO A 348 18.63 -25.56 -10.45
CA PRO A 348 19.30 -25.90 -11.71
C PRO A 348 19.58 -24.68 -12.59
N ALA A 349 20.56 -24.80 -13.50
CA ALA A 349 20.94 -23.70 -14.39
C ALA A 349 19.74 -23.20 -15.22
N GLY A 350 19.52 -21.89 -15.23
CA GLY A 350 18.41 -21.24 -15.91
C GLY A 350 17.09 -21.17 -15.13
N PHE A 351 17.03 -21.73 -13.92
CA PHE A 351 15.85 -21.70 -13.05
C PHE A 351 16.12 -20.96 -11.73
N ALA A 352 15.10 -20.28 -11.22
CA ALA A 352 15.03 -19.64 -9.89
C ALA A 352 13.60 -19.84 -9.32
N GLY A 353 13.25 -19.34 -8.14
CA GLY A 353 11.87 -19.53 -7.66
C GLY A 353 11.63 -19.24 -6.19
N HIS A 354 10.53 -19.81 -5.69
CA HIS A 354 10.09 -19.68 -4.31
C HIS A 354 9.70 -21.06 -3.78
N TRP A 355 10.32 -21.48 -2.67
CA TRP A 355 10.14 -22.79 -2.07
C TRP A 355 10.07 -22.73 -0.54
N ALA A 356 9.46 -21.67 0.02
CA ALA A 356 9.29 -21.55 1.46
C ALA A 356 8.44 -22.71 2.02
N GLY A 357 8.98 -23.43 3.01
CA GLY A 357 8.38 -24.66 3.55
C GLY A 357 8.73 -25.95 2.79
N TYR A 358 9.64 -25.89 1.80
CA TYR A 358 10.07 -27.03 1.01
C TYR A 358 11.60 -27.09 0.87
N ASP A 359 12.16 -28.30 0.98
CA ASP A 359 13.56 -28.57 0.67
C ASP A 359 13.72 -28.83 -0.83
N LEU A 360 14.65 -28.11 -1.46
CA LEU A 360 15.05 -28.30 -2.84
C LEU A 360 16.44 -28.94 -2.89
N ALA A 361 16.62 -30.02 -3.65
CA ALA A 361 17.90 -30.74 -3.74
C ALA A 361 18.10 -31.43 -5.11
N SER A 362 19.34 -31.48 -5.59
CA SER A 362 19.74 -32.33 -6.72
C SER A 362 20.24 -33.68 -6.20
N VAL A 363 19.59 -34.78 -6.60
CA VAL A 363 19.81 -36.13 -6.04
C VAL A 363 20.11 -37.18 -7.12
N GLU A 364 20.81 -38.25 -6.75
CA GLU A 364 21.23 -39.34 -7.66
C GLU A 364 20.13 -40.39 -7.91
N GLU A 365 18.89 -40.09 -7.51
CA GLU A 365 17.72 -40.96 -7.65
C GLU A 365 16.96 -40.66 -8.95
N SER A 366 17.69 -40.66 -10.07
CA SER A 366 17.18 -40.21 -11.37
C SER A 366 16.48 -41.30 -12.18
N ARG A 367 15.74 -40.84 -13.20
CA ARG A 367 15.13 -41.66 -14.27
C ARG A 367 15.91 -41.53 -15.57
N SER A 368 16.55 -40.38 -15.81
CA SER A 368 17.48 -40.08 -16.91
C SER A 368 18.87 -39.78 -16.34
N GLY A 369 19.89 -39.70 -17.20
CA GLY A 369 21.20 -39.15 -16.81
C GLY A 369 21.84 -39.77 -15.57
N ALA A 370 22.24 -38.92 -14.63
CA ALA A 370 22.90 -39.20 -13.36
C ALA A 370 22.27 -38.49 -12.15
N ARG A 371 21.45 -37.43 -12.34
CA ARG A 371 20.74 -36.73 -11.25
C ARG A 371 19.33 -36.31 -11.66
N CYS A 372 18.52 -35.97 -10.67
CA CYS A 372 17.21 -35.34 -10.86
C CYS A 372 16.95 -34.30 -9.76
N LEU A 373 15.95 -33.44 -9.96
CA LEU A 373 15.58 -32.42 -8.98
C LEU A 373 14.49 -32.94 -8.03
N LYS A 374 14.82 -33.03 -6.74
CA LYS A 374 13.90 -33.37 -5.65
C LYS A 374 13.38 -32.10 -4.99
N LEU A 375 12.07 -32.07 -4.74
CA LEU A 375 11.36 -31.03 -4.01
C LEU A 375 10.49 -31.71 -2.94
N SER A 376 10.93 -31.65 -1.68
CA SER A 376 10.23 -32.24 -0.53
C SER A 376 9.51 -31.15 0.25
N PHE A 377 8.28 -31.40 0.71
CA PHE A 377 7.71 -30.60 1.79
C PHE A 377 8.51 -30.87 3.07
N ALA A 378 9.11 -29.83 3.67
CA ALA A 378 10.06 -30.00 4.77
C ALA A 378 9.40 -30.52 6.06
N GLY A 379 8.09 -30.30 6.20
CA GLY A 379 7.35 -30.62 7.42
C GLY A 379 7.67 -29.67 8.58
N GLU A 380 7.27 -30.09 9.78
CA GLU A 380 7.77 -29.49 11.02
C GLU A 380 9.09 -30.19 11.37
N GLU A 381 10.21 -29.45 11.32
CA GLU A 381 11.48 -29.93 11.86
C GLU A 381 11.38 -30.14 13.38
N PRO A 382 12.22 -31.01 13.97
CA PRO A 382 12.26 -31.17 15.43
C PRO A 382 12.57 -29.85 16.12
N GLN A 383 11.69 -29.44 17.05
CA GLN A 383 11.74 -28.14 17.71
C GLN A 383 13.09 -27.85 18.39
N ALA A 384 13.90 -26.99 17.76
CA ALA A 384 14.46 -25.87 18.52
C ALA A 384 13.28 -25.04 19.07
N GLU A 385 13.42 -24.45 20.26
CA GLU A 385 12.30 -23.74 20.93
C GLU A 385 11.63 -22.74 19.99
N GLU A 386 10.41 -23.05 19.54
CA GLU A 386 9.71 -22.24 18.55
C GLU A 386 9.20 -20.96 19.22
N ILE A 387 9.91 -19.86 18.93
CA ILE A 387 9.56 -18.54 19.42
C ILE A 387 8.19 -18.12 18.86
N THR A 388 7.22 -17.91 19.75
CA THR A 388 5.92 -17.37 19.37
C THR A 388 6.00 -15.86 19.15
N GLY A 389 5.03 -15.26 18.46
CA GLY A 389 4.94 -13.80 18.36
C GLY A 389 4.88 -13.12 19.74
N ALA A 390 4.23 -13.74 20.72
CA ALA A 390 4.16 -13.25 22.10
C ALA A 390 5.51 -13.37 22.83
N ASP A 391 6.31 -14.41 22.55
CA ASP A 391 7.68 -14.51 23.06
C ASP A 391 8.61 -13.47 22.44
N ALA A 392 8.46 -13.20 21.13
CA ALA A 392 9.19 -12.12 20.47
C ALA A 392 8.79 -10.74 21.06
N ALA A 393 7.49 -10.51 21.30
CA ALA A 393 7.00 -9.29 21.94
C ALA A 393 7.56 -9.13 23.36
N ARG A 394 7.51 -10.19 24.17
CA ARG A 394 8.09 -10.23 25.52
C ARG A 394 9.59 -9.97 25.52
N LEU A 395 10.38 -10.64 24.69
CA LEU A 395 11.84 -10.46 24.60
C LEU A 395 12.21 -9.03 24.15
N ALA A 396 11.48 -8.47 23.20
CA ALA A 396 11.70 -7.08 22.76
C ALA A 396 11.30 -6.07 23.84
N GLY A 397 10.25 -6.37 24.63
CA GLY A 397 9.88 -5.62 25.83
C GLY A 397 10.95 -5.67 26.93
N GLU A 398 11.51 -6.85 27.20
CA GLU A 398 12.60 -7.05 28.17
C GLU A 398 13.85 -6.23 27.80
N VAL A 399 14.21 -6.17 26.50
CA VAL A 399 15.26 -5.29 25.97
C VAL A 399 14.92 -3.81 26.14
N LEU A 400 13.71 -3.38 25.75
CA LEU A 400 13.29 -1.98 25.87
C LEU A 400 13.32 -1.51 27.33
N GLU A 401 12.78 -2.30 28.26
CA GLU A 401 12.85 -1.97 29.69
C GLU A 401 14.30 -1.93 30.21
N ALA A 402 15.18 -2.82 29.75
CA ALA A 402 16.59 -2.80 30.13
C ALA A 402 17.28 -1.51 29.67
N MET A 403 16.96 -1.01 28.47
CA MET A 403 17.45 0.28 27.99
C MET A 403 16.84 1.47 28.74
N GLU A 404 15.53 1.46 29.04
CA GLU A 404 14.89 2.51 29.84
C GLU A 404 15.48 2.58 31.26
N ARG A 405 15.76 1.42 31.89
CA ARG A 405 16.50 1.33 33.16
C ARG A 405 17.94 1.81 33.05
N ALA A 406 18.62 1.51 31.95
CA ALA A 406 20.00 1.93 31.70
C ALA A 406 20.14 3.39 31.24
N LYS A 407 19.03 4.11 30.98
CA LYS A 407 19.01 5.38 30.24
C LYS A 407 20.13 6.36 30.63
N GLN A 408 20.27 6.71 31.92
CA GLN A 408 21.30 7.68 32.35
C GLN A 408 22.71 7.27 31.93
N ARG A 409 23.06 5.99 32.08
CA ARG A 409 24.37 5.44 31.66
C ARG A 409 24.55 5.51 30.15
N CYS A 410 23.47 5.28 29.39
CA CYS A 410 23.47 5.44 27.93
C CYS A 410 23.64 6.93 27.53
N GLU A 411 23.03 7.87 28.26
CA GLU A 411 23.20 9.31 28.05
C GLU A 411 24.61 9.78 28.41
N GLU A 412 25.24 9.22 29.44
CA GLU A 412 26.63 9.47 29.84
C GLU A 412 27.66 8.90 28.84
N ALA A 413 27.38 7.73 28.23
CA ALA A 413 28.28 7.09 27.26
C ALA A 413 28.11 7.62 25.83
N LEU A 414 26.87 7.76 25.34
CA LEU A 414 26.56 8.09 23.94
C LEU A 414 26.17 9.55 23.73
N GLY A 415 25.82 10.28 24.78
CA GLY A 415 25.12 11.56 24.70
C GLY A 415 23.60 11.39 24.50
N ALA A 416 22.83 12.34 25.03
CA ALA A 416 21.37 12.23 25.17
C ALA A 416 20.61 11.94 23.85
N GLN A 417 21.03 12.51 22.73
CA GLN A 417 20.38 12.29 21.42
C GLN A 417 20.56 10.85 20.94
N ARG A 418 21.78 10.30 21.00
CA ARG A 418 22.06 8.90 20.61
C ARG A 418 21.38 7.92 21.55
N ALA A 419 21.36 8.19 22.85
CA ALA A 419 20.64 7.38 23.83
C ALA A 419 19.12 7.37 23.60
N SER A 420 18.51 8.52 23.30
CA SER A 420 17.08 8.60 22.92
C SER A 420 16.79 7.83 21.64
N TRP A 421 17.65 7.95 20.61
CA TRP A 421 17.52 7.22 19.35
C TRP A 421 17.61 5.70 19.54
N MET A 422 18.57 5.22 20.34
CA MET A 422 18.70 3.80 20.68
C MET A 422 17.45 3.27 21.40
N ILE A 423 16.98 3.96 22.45
CA ILE A 423 15.77 3.59 23.20
C ILE A 423 14.52 3.61 22.29
N HIS A 424 14.45 4.56 21.35
CA HIS A 424 13.35 4.60 20.37
C HIS A 424 13.40 3.41 19.42
N ASN A 425 14.56 3.03 18.90
CA ASN A 425 14.69 1.87 18.01
C ASN A 425 14.36 0.54 18.72
N ALA A 426 14.74 0.37 19.99
CA ALA A 426 14.25 -0.76 20.79
C ALA A 426 12.72 -0.75 20.95
N ARG A 427 12.08 0.43 21.00
CA ARG A 427 10.63 0.57 20.99
C ARG A 427 10.03 0.22 19.63
N ILE A 428 10.67 0.55 18.51
CA ILE A 428 10.26 0.12 17.17
C ILE A 428 10.26 -1.41 17.06
N VAL A 429 11.35 -2.08 17.49
CA VAL A 429 11.41 -3.56 17.52
C VAL A 429 10.29 -4.15 18.40
N HIS A 430 10.07 -3.61 19.60
CA HIS A 430 9.01 -4.07 20.49
C HIS A 430 7.61 -3.87 19.90
N GLN A 431 7.33 -2.71 19.30
CA GLN A 431 6.07 -2.47 18.60
C GLN A 431 5.87 -3.42 17.41
N CYS A 432 6.93 -3.74 16.67
CA CYS A 432 6.94 -4.68 15.55
C CYS A 432 6.50 -6.07 16.01
N CYS A 433 7.16 -6.59 17.05
CA CYS A 433 6.79 -7.88 17.63
C CYS A 433 5.36 -7.88 18.21
N GLN A 434 4.94 -6.82 18.93
CA GLN A 434 3.57 -6.69 19.45
C GLN A 434 2.50 -6.66 18.34
N MET A 435 2.80 -6.03 17.18
CA MET A 435 1.90 -6.02 16.02
C MET A 435 1.75 -7.43 15.44
N PHE A 436 2.85 -8.16 15.24
CA PHE A 436 2.80 -9.53 14.73
C PHE A 436 2.20 -10.53 15.72
N ALA A 437 2.33 -10.29 17.04
CA ALA A 437 1.65 -11.04 18.08
C ALA A 437 0.12 -10.76 18.15
N GLY A 438 -0.33 -9.64 17.57
CA GLY A 438 -1.71 -9.16 17.71
C GLY A 438 -2.02 -8.51 19.06
N GLU A 439 -1.00 -8.18 19.86
CA GLU A 439 -1.11 -7.59 21.19
C GLU A 439 -1.39 -6.08 21.16
N LYS A 440 -1.05 -5.39 20.07
CA LYS A 440 -1.15 -3.93 19.95
C LYS A 440 -1.56 -3.46 18.55
N GLU A 441 -2.41 -2.44 18.50
CA GLU A 441 -2.79 -1.78 17.25
C GLU A 441 -1.60 -1.02 16.62
N ARG A 442 -1.31 -1.26 15.32
CA ARG A 442 -0.31 -0.51 14.53
C ARG A 442 -0.53 0.99 14.65
N ASP A 443 -1.76 1.45 14.51
CA ASP A 443 -2.16 2.86 14.62
C ASP A 443 -1.82 3.52 15.95
N LEU A 444 -1.92 2.79 17.08
CA LEU A 444 -1.45 3.28 18.38
C LEU A 444 0.08 3.39 18.42
N SER A 445 0.79 2.41 17.84
CA SER A 445 2.25 2.48 17.72
C SER A 445 2.69 3.68 16.88
N MET A 446 2.11 3.89 15.70
CA MET A 446 2.36 5.05 14.85
C MET A 446 2.09 6.38 15.59
N ALA A 447 0.97 6.49 16.31
CA ALA A 447 0.67 7.67 17.11
C ALA A 447 1.72 7.90 18.23
N THR A 448 2.15 6.85 18.93
CA THR A 448 3.23 6.97 19.94
C THR A 448 4.58 7.36 19.33
N ASN A 449 4.83 7.04 18.06
CA ASN A 449 6.07 7.41 17.36
C ASN A 449 6.02 8.88 16.90
N VAL A 450 4.90 9.33 16.32
CA VAL A 450 4.65 10.77 16.07
C VAL A 450 4.81 11.59 17.34
N LYS A 451 4.30 11.09 18.48
CA LYS A 451 4.50 11.73 19.78
C LYS A 451 5.97 11.76 20.20
N TRP A 452 6.72 10.67 20.04
CA TRP A 452 8.16 10.66 20.35
C TRP A 452 8.96 11.65 19.48
N ILE A 453 8.62 11.80 18.20
CA ILE A 453 9.23 12.81 17.31
C ILE A 453 8.98 14.23 17.86
N LEU A 454 7.73 14.54 18.22
CA LEU A 454 7.35 15.85 18.78
C LEU A 454 7.94 16.12 20.17
N ASP A 455 8.07 15.10 21.02
CA ASP A 455 8.67 15.20 22.36
C ASP A 455 10.21 15.29 22.31
N SER A 456 10.83 14.83 21.22
CA SER A 456 12.29 14.91 20.98
C SER A 456 12.71 16.18 20.22
N ALA A 457 11.76 16.88 19.60
CA ALA A 457 11.98 18.12 18.87
C ALA A 457 11.96 19.36 19.80
N PRO A 458 12.45 20.53 19.33
CA PRO A 458 12.30 21.79 20.07
C PRO A 458 10.83 22.12 20.40
N ALA A 459 10.61 22.72 21.57
CA ALA A 459 9.28 23.15 21.98
C ALA A 459 8.68 24.15 20.99
N GLY A 460 7.47 23.85 20.50
CA GLY A 460 6.79 24.65 19.46
C GLY A 460 7.00 24.15 18.02
N THR A 461 7.84 23.14 17.78
CA THR A 461 7.93 22.49 16.46
C THR A 461 6.56 22.04 15.97
N ARG A 462 6.28 22.30 14.68
CA ARG A 462 5.09 21.88 13.92
C ARG A 462 5.48 20.81 12.89
N ILE A 463 4.64 19.79 12.72
CA ILE A 463 4.90 18.57 11.93
C ILE A 463 3.81 18.31 10.89
N VAL A 464 4.21 17.91 9.68
CA VAL A 464 3.32 17.42 8.63
C VAL A 464 3.38 15.90 8.61
N LEU A 465 2.23 15.23 8.68
CA LEU A 465 2.11 13.76 8.58
C LEU A 465 1.52 13.39 7.22
N TRP A 466 2.06 12.34 6.58
CA TRP A 466 1.55 11.78 5.33
C TRP A 466 1.23 10.30 5.54
N ALA A 467 -0.04 9.92 5.41
CA ALA A 467 -0.53 8.55 5.56
C ALA A 467 -1.84 8.34 4.77
N HIS A 468 -2.35 7.10 4.71
CA HIS A 468 -3.69 6.83 4.19
C HIS A 468 -4.79 7.57 5.00
N ASN A 469 -5.90 7.93 4.34
CA ASN A 469 -7.10 8.53 4.93
C ASN A 469 -7.53 7.82 6.23
N GLY A 470 -7.53 6.48 6.19
CA GLY A 470 -7.95 5.63 7.31
C GLY A 470 -7.02 5.68 8.54
N HIS A 471 -5.77 6.12 8.39
CA HIS A 471 -4.84 6.31 9.49
C HIS A 471 -4.90 7.74 10.04
N VAL A 472 -5.06 8.76 9.20
CA VAL A 472 -5.13 10.17 9.65
C VAL A 472 -6.48 10.59 10.25
N GLN A 473 -7.56 9.85 10.03
CA GLN A 473 -8.89 10.23 10.50
C GLN A 473 -9.01 10.38 12.03
N LYS A 474 -9.71 11.44 12.49
CA LYS A 474 -9.95 11.79 13.90
C LYS A 474 -10.81 10.78 14.68
N THR A 475 -11.62 9.97 14.02
CA THR A 475 -12.38 8.89 14.66
C THR A 475 -12.46 7.65 13.77
N PRO A 476 -12.59 6.43 14.33
CA PRO A 476 -12.81 5.24 13.52
C PRO A 476 -14.21 5.25 12.87
N PRO A 477 -14.41 4.61 11.71
CA PRO A 477 -15.69 4.60 10.99
C PRO A 477 -16.86 4.01 11.80
N LEU A 478 -18.08 4.35 11.36
CA LEU A 478 -19.33 3.99 12.03
C LEU A 478 -19.44 2.47 12.24
N GLY A 479 -19.59 2.05 13.50
CA GLY A 479 -19.71 0.63 13.90
C GLY A 479 -18.50 0.03 14.63
N LYS A 480 -17.38 0.76 14.78
CA LYS A 480 -16.18 0.29 15.50
C LYS A 480 -16.02 0.76 16.96
N ARG A 481 -16.93 1.55 17.52
CA ARG A 481 -16.80 2.16 18.86
C ARG A 481 -17.86 1.63 19.85
N GLU A 482 -17.44 0.72 20.73
CA GLU A 482 -18.20 0.35 21.96
C GLU A 482 -17.35 0.45 23.25
N THR A 483 -16.03 0.62 23.13
CA THR A 483 -15.10 0.97 24.23
C THR A 483 -14.29 2.21 23.86
N GLY A 484 -13.75 2.91 24.87
CA GLY A 484 -13.03 4.19 24.68
C GLY A 484 -11.64 4.03 24.06
N GLY A 485 -11.24 5.02 23.25
CA GLY A 485 -10.02 5.04 22.44
C GLY A 485 -10.29 5.40 20.97
N GLY A 486 -9.22 5.69 20.23
CA GLY A 486 -9.28 6.03 18.80
C GLY A 486 -8.58 4.98 17.94
N GLY A 487 -9.32 4.03 17.35
CA GLY A 487 -8.76 2.96 16.49
C GLY A 487 -8.26 3.42 15.10
N SER A 488 -7.54 4.53 15.06
CA SER A 488 -6.83 5.16 13.95
C SER A 488 -5.74 6.07 14.54
N MET A 489 -4.58 6.22 13.89
CA MET A 489 -3.47 7.05 14.41
C MET A 489 -3.96 8.47 14.72
N GLY A 490 -4.71 9.07 13.81
CA GLY A 490 -5.33 10.38 13.99
C GLY A 490 -6.40 10.44 15.08
N GLY A 491 -6.97 9.30 15.49
CA GLY A 491 -7.89 9.25 16.63
C GLY A 491 -7.19 9.32 17.97
N TRP A 492 -5.99 8.75 18.07
CA TRP A 492 -5.10 8.96 19.22
C TRP A 492 -4.52 10.37 19.24
N LEU A 493 -4.14 10.92 18.08
CA LEU A 493 -3.62 12.29 17.99
C LEU A 493 -4.70 13.36 18.29
N ASP A 494 -5.94 13.20 17.82
CA ASP A 494 -7.08 14.05 18.18
C ASP A 494 -7.35 14.00 19.71
N GLU A 495 -7.28 12.82 20.33
CA GLU A 495 -7.45 12.64 21.77
C GLU A 495 -6.33 13.28 22.62
N TRP A 496 -5.09 13.36 22.10
CA TRP A 496 -3.93 13.90 22.83
C TRP A 496 -3.63 15.37 22.57
N TYR A 497 -3.99 15.90 21.38
CA TYR A 497 -3.64 17.25 20.93
C TYR A 497 -4.87 18.13 20.64
N GLY A 498 -6.05 17.56 20.35
CA GLY A 498 -7.28 18.33 20.12
C GLY A 498 -7.15 19.34 18.98
N ASP A 499 -7.37 20.63 19.29
CA ASP A 499 -7.27 21.72 18.30
C ASP A 499 -5.85 21.90 17.70
N ASP A 500 -4.81 21.32 18.32
CA ASP A 500 -3.46 21.23 17.73
C ASP A 500 -3.35 20.20 16.59
N TYR A 501 -4.40 19.41 16.35
CA TYR A 501 -4.46 18.36 15.31
C TYR A 501 -5.47 18.71 14.22
N VAL A 502 -4.98 18.98 13.00
CA VAL A 502 -5.80 19.25 11.81
C VAL A 502 -5.59 18.17 10.76
N VAL A 503 -6.69 17.67 10.19
CA VAL A 503 -6.67 16.56 9.23
C VAL A 503 -7.31 16.96 7.90
N ILE A 504 -6.57 16.73 6.82
CA ILE A 504 -7.00 16.96 5.44
C ILE A 504 -7.09 15.60 4.73
N GLY A 505 -8.31 15.10 4.54
CA GLY A 505 -8.56 13.90 3.74
C GLY A 505 -8.50 14.20 2.24
N PHE A 506 -8.28 13.18 1.41
CA PHE A 506 -8.32 13.32 -0.06
C PHE A 506 -9.32 12.34 -0.66
N THR A 507 -9.94 12.67 -1.80
CA THR A 507 -10.68 11.70 -2.63
C THR A 507 -10.70 12.08 -4.10
N ALA A 508 -11.12 11.15 -4.95
CA ALA A 508 -11.25 11.33 -6.40
C ALA A 508 -12.53 10.69 -6.95
N ALA A 509 -13.11 11.27 -8.00
CA ALA A 509 -14.28 10.71 -8.66
C ALA A 509 -13.93 9.59 -9.64
N GLU A 510 -13.03 9.85 -10.59
CA GLU A 510 -12.73 8.96 -11.73
C GLU A 510 -11.25 9.01 -12.10
N GLY A 511 -10.80 8.07 -12.95
CA GLY A 511 -9.41 7.94 -13.36
C GLY A 511 -8.74 6.68 -12.81
N THR A 512 -7.42 6.73 -12.63
CA THR A 512 -6.59 5.58 -12.27
C THR A 512 -5.76 5.80 -11.01
N TYR A 513 -5.26 4.70 -10.46
CA TYR A 513 -4.33 4.63 -9.33
C TYR A 513 -3.42 3.40 -9.44
N THR A 514 -2.24 3.44 -8.84
CA THR A 514 -1.32 2.31 -8.68
C THR A 514 -1.68 1.51 -7.44
N ALA A 515 -1.76 0.17 -7.54
CA ALA A 515 -1.94 -0.72 -6.39
C ALA A 515 -1.49 -2.16 -6.71
N ILE A 516 -1.42 -3.02 -5.69
CA ILE A 516 -1.18 -4.45 -5.88
C ILE A 516 -2.50 -5.13 -6.24
N GLY A 517 -2.60 -5.61 -7.48
CA GLY A 517 -3.69 -6.46 -7.96
C GLY A 517 -3.32 -7.94 -8.02
N LYS A 518 -4.19 -8.73 -8.64
CA LYS A 518 -4.01 -10.19 -8.83
C LYS A 518 -2.74 -10.57 -9.61
N ASN A 519 -2.19 -9.64 -10.39
CA ASN A 519 -1.07 -9.86 -11.30
C ASN A 519 0.20 -9.11 -10.81
N GLY A 520 0.23 -8.68 -9.54
CA GLY A 520 1.29 -7.85 -8.97
C GLY A 520 0.93 -6.36 -8.93
N LEU A 521 1.95 -5.52 -8.78
CA LEU A 521 1.81 -4.06 -8.77
C LEU A 521 1.46 -3.53 -10.16
N GLY A 522 0.43 -2.68 -10.28
CA GLY A 522 0.05 -2.10 -11.56
C GLY A 522 -1.03 -1.02 -11.48
N THR A 523 -1.45 -0.54 -12.65
CA THR A 523 -2.48 0.48 -12.84
C THR A 523 -3.89 -0.13 -12.71
N HIS A 524 -4.75 0.55 -11.94
CA HIS A 524 -6.13 0.14 -11.70
C HIS A 524 -7.09 1.33 -11.85
N GLU A 525 -8.33 1.06 -12.28
CA GLU A 525 -9.38 2.07 -12.43
C GLU A 525 -10.15 2.32 -11.11
N LEU A 526 -10.44 3.58 -10.83
CA LEU A 526 -11.40 3.96 -9.80
C LEU A 526 -12.82 3.56 -10.25
N LYS A 527 -13.59 2.91 -9.37
CA LYS A 527 -15.03 2.73 -9.62
C LYS A 527 -15.70 4.10 -9.66
N PRO A 528 -16.67 4.34 -10.56
CA PRO A 528 -17.44 5.57 -10.60
C PRO A 528 -18.10 5.90 -9.25
N PRO A 529 -18.35 7.19 -8.93
CA PRO A 529 -18.95 7.60 -7.66
C PRO A 529 -20.23 6.85 -7.33
N GLU A 530 -20.26 6.20 -6.16
CA GLU A 530 -21.45 5.46 -5.74
C GLU A 530 -22.62 6.38 -5.40
N LYS A 531 -23.85 5.90 -5.61
CA LYS A 531 -25.06 6.63 -5.21
C LYS A 531 -25.05 6.91 -3.69
N LEU A 532 -25.26 8.18 -3.33
CA LEU A 532 -25.20 8.73 -1.97
C LEU A 532 -23.77 8.76 -1.37
N SER A 533 -22.76 8.88 -2.23
CA SER A 533 -21.39 9.21 -1.83
C SER A 533 -21.12 10.71 -1.82
N ALA A 534 -20.09 11.12 -1.10
CA ALA A 534 -19.55 12.47 -1.19
C ALA A 534 -18.98 12.74 -2.58
N GLU A 535 -18.36 11.74 -3.21
CA GLU A 535 -17.85 11.80 -4.57
C GLU A 535 -18.95 12.05 -5.62
N GLU A 536 -20.18 11.57 -5.40
CA GLU A 536 -21.35 11.90 -6.26
C GLU A 536 -21.75 13.37 -6.10
N ILE A 537 -21.70 13.92 -4.87
CA ILE A 537 -21.99 15.33 -4.59
C ILE A 537 -20.88 16.23 -5.17
N PHE A 538 -19.61 15.84 -5.00
CA PHE A 538 -18.46 16.56 -5.52
C PHE A 538 -18.43 16.54 -7.06
N LYS A 539 -18.67 15.40 -7.72
CA LYS A 539 -18.75 15.38 -9.19
C LYS A 539 -19.94 16.18 -9.72
N ALA A 540 -21.07 16.20 -9.01
CA ALA A 540 -22.22 17.04 -9.37
C ALA A 540 -21.93 18.56 -9.31
N THR A 541 -20.79 19.00 -8.77
CA THR A 541 -20.34 20.40 -8.90
C THR A 541 -19.86 20.72 -10.33
N GLY A 542 -19.15 19.80 -10.99
CA GLY A 542 -18.37 20.10 -12.20
C GLY A 542 -17.17 21.03 -11.95
N LEU A 543 -16.69 21.14 -10.70
CA LEU A 543 -15.41 21.74 -10.37
C LEU A 543 -14.32 20.65 -10.47
N PRO A 544 -13.22 20.85 -11.21
CA PRO A 544 -12.26 19.79 -11.51
C PRO A 544 -11.39 19.41 -10.30
N ARG A 545 -11.19 20.34 -9.35
CA ARG A 545 -10.46 20.17 -8.09
C ARG A 545 -10.80 21.28 -7.10
N PHE A 546 -10.91 20.97 -5.81
CA PHE A 546 -11.12 21.97 -4.75
C PHE A 546 -10.81 21.40 -3.35
N ILE A 547 -10.67 22.29 -2.36
CA ILE A 547 -10.66 21.97 -0.93
C ILE A 547 -12.02 22.38 -0.34
N LEU A 548 -12.62 21.54 0.50
CA LEU A 548 -13.84 21.85 1.25
C LEU A 548 -13.58 21.71 2.76
N ASP A 549 -13.83 22.77 3.52
CA ASP A 549 -13.91 22.73 4.99
C ASP A 549 -15.17 21.95 5.41
N THR A 550 -14.99 20.80 6.06
CA THR A 550 -16.09 19.92 6.46
C THR A 550 -16.83 20.45 7.69
N ARG A 551 -16.18 21.31 8.49
CA ARG A 551 -16.65 21.85 9.77
C ARG A 551 -17.75 22.90 9.55
N LEU A 552 -17.86 23.44 8.33
CA LEU A 552 -19.00 24.22 7.84
C LEU A 552 -20.30 23.39 7.72
N GLY A 553 -20.22 22.06 7.85
CA GLY A 553 -21.35 21.15 7.85
C GLY A 553 -22.32 21.39 9.02
N SER A 554 -23.52 21.90 8.73
CA SER A 554 -24.61 22.00 9.71
C SER A 554 -25.65 20.89 9.54
N LYS A 555 -26.01 20.24 10.65
CA LYS A 555 -27.05 19.21 10.76
C LYS A 555 -28.46 19.73 10.43
N ASP A 556 -28.65 21.05 10.53
CA ASP A 556 -29.93 21.75 10.40
C ASP A 556 -30.11 22.41 9.01
N ASN A 557 -29.08 22.34 8.15
CA ASN A 557 -29.11 22.80 6.77
C ASN A 557 -29.12 21.58 5.80
N PRO A 558 -30.23 21.33 5.06
CA PRO A 558 -30.35 20.21 4.11
C PRO A 558 -29.24 20.11 3.04
N ALA A 559 -28.59 21.22 2.71
CA ALA A 559 -27.52 21.28 1.73
C ALA A 559 -26.15 20.83 2.29
N SER A 560 -25.98 20.85 3.62
CA SER A 560 -24.71 20.50 4.30
C SER A 560 -24.82 19.36 5.31
N GLU A 561 -26.03 18.96 5.71
CA GLU A 561 -26.26 17.96 6.78
C GLU A 561 -25.57 16.61 6.55
N TRP A 562 -25.27 16.27 5.30
CA TRP A 562 -24.58 15.06 4.88
C TRP A 562 -23.12 15.00 5.38
N LEU A 563 -22.47 16.14 5.62
CA LEU A 563 -21.17 16.22 6.28
C LEU A 563 -21.24 15.80 7.76
N THR A 564 -22.41 15.94 8.39
CA THR A 564 -22.64 15.68 9.83
C THR A 564 -23.27 14.31 10.13
N ARG A 565 -23.59 13.54 9.09
CA ARG A 565 -24.34 12.27 9.16
C ARG A 565 -23.59 11.18 8.38
N SER A 566 -24.18 9.99 8.28
CA SER A 566 -23.62 8.91 7.46
C SER A 566 -23.73 9.24 5.97
N VAL A 567 -22.59 9.25 5.27
CA VAL A 567 -22.44 9.38 3.82
C VAL A 567 -21.43 8.34 3.33
N LYS A 568 -21.51 7.88 2.08
CA LYS A 568 -20.44 7.03 1.52
C LYS A 568 -19.22 7.88 1.15
N PHE A 569 -18.02 7.34 1.34
CA PHE A 569 -16.76 7.99 0.98
C PHE A 569 -15.74 6.95 0.52
N ARG A 570 -14.82 7.34 -0.38
CA ARG A 570 -13.84 6.42 -0.96
C ARG A 570 -12.70 6.11 0.00
N MET A 571 -12.35 4.82 0.14
CA MET A 571 -11.08 4.37 0.72
C MET A 571 -10.57 3.12 -0.02
N ILE A 572 -9.31 3.15 -0.42
CA ILE A 572 -8.60 2.09 -1.13
C ILE A 572 -7.20 1.99 -0.52
N GLY A 573 -6.86 0.83 0.05
CA GLY A 573 -5.52 0.60 0.60
C GLY A 573 -4.48 0.27 -0.47
N ALA A 574 -3.40 -0.40 -0.08
CA ALA A 574 -2.33 -0.83 -0.99
C ALA A 574 -2.76 -1.93 -2.00
N LEU A 575 -3.96 -2.49 -1.84
CA LEU A 575 -4.50 -3.58 -2.66
C LEU A 575 -5.63 -3.07 -3.54
N ALA A 576 -5.62 -3.48 -4.81
CA ALA A 576 -6.69 -3.17 -5.75
C ALA A 576 -7.98 -3.92 -5.37
N GLN A 577 -9.06 -3.20 -5.07
CA GLN A 577 -10.31 -3.77 -4.55
C GLN A 577 -11.55 -3.24 -5.27
N ASP A 578 -12.55 -4.11 -5.41
CA ASP A 578 -13.86 -3.78 -6.02
C ASP A 578 -14.76 -2.97 -5.07
N TRP A 579 -14.67 -3.21 -3.76
CA TRP A 579 -15.37 -2.42 -2.75
C TRP A 579 -14.52 -1.20 -2.37
N GLN A 580 -14.93 -0.02 -2.85
CA GLN A 580 -14.15 1.21 -2.70
C GLN A 580 -14.83 2.26 -1.81
N PHE A 581 -16.09 2.06 -1.39
CA PHE A 581 -16.90 3.07 -0.68
C PHE A 581 -17.46 2.55 0.65
N GLY A 582 -17.10 3.21 1.75
CA GLY A 582 -17.59 2.90 3.11
C GLY A 582 -18.47 4.01 3.71
N PRO A 583 -19.38 3.68 4.66
CA PRO A 583 -20.17 4.69 5.37
C PRO A 583 -19.33 5.41 6.44
N VAL A 584 -19.26 6.74 6.35
CA VAL A 584 -18.47 7.62 7.23
C VAL A 584 -19.28 8.84 7.67
N ASN A 585 -18.75 9.62 8.59
CA ASN A 585 -19.27 10.94 8.97
C ASN A 585 -18.13 11.97 8.77
N LEU A 586 -18.11 12.66 7.63
CA LEU A 586 -16.92 13.38 7.17
C LEU A 586 -16.44 14.47 8.14
N GLY A 587 -17.36 15.27 8.69
CA GLY A 587 -17.05 16.27 9.73
C GLY A 587 -16.70 15.69 11.11
N ARG A 588 -16.51 14.36 11.21
CA ARG A 588 -15.90 13.66 12.37
C ARG A 588 -14.62 12.89 12.01
N LEU A 589 -14.26 12.85 10.73
CA LEU A 589 -13.04 12.18 10.25
C LEU A 589 -11.94 13.18 9.91
N TYR A 590 -12.32 14.26 9.22
CA TYR A 590 -11.40 15.23 8.63
C TYR A 590 -11.94 16.64 8.86
N ASP A 591 -11.05 17.63 9.04
CA ASP A 591 -11.40 19.05 9.13
C ASP A 591 -11.58 19.68 7.74
N ALA A 592 -10.90 19.13 6.73
CA ALA A 592 -11.12 19.43 5.32
C ALA A 592 -10.99 18.19 4.43
N VAL A 593 -11.55 18.24 3.23
CA VAL A 593 -11.35 17.24 2.18
C VAL A 593 -10.91 17.92 0.88
N ILE A 594 -9.85 17.39 0.27
CA ILE A 594 -9.40 17.75 -1.08
C ILE A 594 -10.00 16.77 -2.08
N TYR A 595 -10.61 17.30 -3.13
CA TYR A 595 -11.27 16.54 -4.20
C TYR A 595 -10.57 16.74 -5.55
N PHE A 596 -10.52 15.68 -6.35
CA PHE A 596 -10.14 15.67 -7.75
C PHE A 596 -11.21 14.96 -8.60
N GLU A 597 -11.61 15.54 -9.74
CA GLU A 597 -12.55 14.86 -10.64
C GLU A 597 -11.89 13.72 -11.41
N HIS A 598 -10.65 13.93 -11.88
CA HIS A 598 -9.87 12.96 -12.64
C HIS A 598 -8.47 12.79 -12.05
N THR A 599 -7.97 11.55 -12.04
CA THR A 599 -6.63 11.21 -11.55
C THR A 599 -5.85 10.22 -12.42
N GLU A 600 -4.53 10.28 -12.35
CA GLU A 600 -3.59 9.31 -12.91
C GLU A 600 -2.97 8.41 -11.83
N ALA A 601 -2.53 7.22 -12.26
CA ALA A 601 -1.66 6.36 -11.48
C ALA A 601 -0.29 7.04 -11.20
N SER A 602 0.18 6.95 -9.96
CA SER A 602 1.52 7.39 -9.55
C SER A 602 2.60 6.65 -10.34
N ARG A 603 3.77 7.27 -10.50
CA ARG A 603 4.80 6.76 -11.39
C ARG A 603 5.93 6.09 -10.60
N PRO A 604 6.07 4.75 -10.63
CA PRO A 604 7.15 4.08 -9.92
C PRO A 604 8.52 4.51 -10.47
N LEU A 605 9.51 4.63 -9.58
CA LEU A 605 10.89 4.86 -9.99
C LEU A 605 11.43 3.66 -10.79
N LYS A 606 12.31 3.99 -11.74
CA LYS A 606 13.04 3.08 -12.62
C LYS A 606 14.54 3.25 -12.39
#